data_AF-A0A347TJG6-F1
#
_entry.id   AF-A0A347TJG6-F1
#
_cell.length_a   1.000
_cell.length_b   1.000
_cell.length_c   1.000
_cell.angle_alpha   90.00
_cell.angle_beta   90.00
_cell.angle_gamma   90.00
#
_symmetry.space_group_name_H-M   'P 1'
#
loop_
_entity.id
_entity.type
_entity.pdbx_description
1 polymer ?
#
loop_
_entity_poly.entity_id
_entity_poly.type
_entity_poly.pdbx_seq_one_letter_code
_entity_poly.pdbx_strand_id
1 'polypeptide(L)'
;MAIFTLQSLAGGFLDEDLEHFNKIFDDWCIQFDSYEDAMDILQTIENDETIDIVEITPLSYPKYFFNSLQGTIYTTRQVEDKIICVVEPFIGSNFRIAICDLNTKKVRLTNTRYKSIPNIENAFANFGDTE
;
A
#
# COMPACT_ATOMS: atom_id res chain seq x y z
N MET A 1 -11.57 8.55 5.58
CA MET A 1 -10.50 9.54 5.44
C MET A 1 -9.73 9.11 4.22
N ALA A 2 -9.83 9.87 3.14
CA ALA A 2 -8.99 9.68 1.98
C ALA A 2 -7.65 10.38 2.28
N ILE A 3 -6.56 9.81 1.79
CA ILE A 3 -5.23 10.40 1.91
C ILE A 3 -4.74 10.59 0.49
N PHE A 4 -4.40 11.81 0.13
CA PHE A 4 -3.82 12.12 -1.18
C PHE A 4 -2.36 12.52 -1.00
N THR A 5 -1.55 12.28 -2.02
CA THR A 5 -0.14 12.69 -2.06
C THR A 5 0.28 12.97 -3.49
N LEU A 6 1.49 13.50 -3.68
CA LEU A 6 2.06 13.83 -4.96
C LEU A 6 3.10 12.78 -5.36
N GLN A 7 2.88 12.13 -6.50
CA GLN A 7 3.75 11.09 -7.04
C GLN A 7 4.34 11.54 -8.38
N SER A 8 5.65 11.39 -8.56
CA SER A 8 6.24 11.61 -9.88
C SER A 8 5.76 10.55 -10.87
N LEU A 9 5.59 10.92 -12.15
CA LEU A 9 5.36 9.97 -13.24
C LEU A 9 6.48 8.91 -13.37
N ALA A 10 7.71 9.23 -12.92
CA ALA A 10 8.81 8.28 -12.87
C ALA A 10 8.76 7.35 -11.63
N GLY A 11 7.78 7.55 -10.75
CA GLY A 11 7.63 6.90 -9.46
C GLY A 11 8.28 7.68 -8.31
N GLY A 12 7.85 7.37 -7.09
CA GLY A 12 8.27 8.03 -5.86
C GLY A 12 7.34 9.18 -5.44
N PHE A 13 7.32 9.49 -4.15
CA PHE A 13 6.39 10.41 -3.48
C PHE A 13 7.14 11.64 -3.00
N LEU A 14 6.57 12.81 -3.23
CA LEU A 14 7.19 14.06 -2.82
C LEU A 14 7.28 14.14 -1.29
N ASP A 15 8.43 14.55 -0.77
CA ASP A 15 8.65 14.80 0.64
C ASP A 15 7.88 16.03 1.15
N GLU A 16 7.76 16.16 2.47
CA GLU A 16 7.09 17.28 3.12
C GLU A 16 7.75 18.64 2.87
N ASP A 17 9.05 18.63 2.55
CA ASP A 17 9.84 19.82 2.21
C ASP A 17 9.67 20.26 0.74
N LEU A 18 9.01 19.45 -0.09
CA LEU A 18 8.78 19.67 -1.52
C LEU A 18 10.06 19.66 -2.37
N GLU A 19 11.11 18.97 -1.92
CA GLU A 19 12.43 18.95 -2.57
C GLU A 19 12.75 17.60 -3.24
N HIS A 20 12.38 16.47 -2.63
CA HIS A 20 12.79 15.14 -3.08
C HIS A 20 11.64 14.17 -3.24
N PHE A 21 11.80 13.22 -4.17
CA PHE A 21 10.89 12.09 -4.33
C PHE A 21 11.43 10.83 -3.65
N ASN A 22 10.73 10.40 -2.59
CA ASN A 22 10.99 9.19 -1.84
C ASN A 22 10.43 7.96 -2.56
N LYS A 23 11.22 6.88 -2.66
CA LYS A 23 10.77 5.64 -3.33
C LYS A 23 9.62 4.94 -2.63
N ILE A 24 9.46 5.17 -1.33
CA ILE A 24 8.47 4.52 -0.48
C ILE A 24 7.59 5.63 0.10
N PHE A 25 6.29 5.40 0.10
CA PHE A 25 5.36 6.27 0.80
C PHE A 25 5.45 5.99 2.31
N ASP A 26 5.82 7.01 3.08
CA ASP A 26 5.98 6.97 4.53
C ASP A 26 5.60 8.30 5.18
N ASP A 27 5.92 8.46 6.47
CA ASP A 27 5.55 9.63 7.27
C ASP A 27 6.30 10.92 6.86
N TRP A 28 7.31 10.85 5.99
CA TRP A 28 8.02 12.03 5.48
C TRP A 28 7.50 12.50 4.12
N CYS A 29 6.55 11.76 3.54
CA CYS A 29 5.90 12.16 2.30
C CYS A 29 4.76 13.13 2.59
N ILE A 30 4.58 14.14 1.74
CA ILE A 30 3.48 15.10 1.90
C ILE A 30 2.11 14.40 1.77
N GLN A 31 1.14 14.83 2.59
CA GLN A 31 -0.20 14.25 2.63
C GLN A 31 -1.28 15.32 2.68
N PHE A 32 -2.40 15.01 2.04
CA PHE A 32 -3.56 15.89 1.96
C PHE A 32 -4.84 15.13 2.33
N ASP A 33 -5.74 15.82 3.01
CA ASP A 33 -7.06 15.29 3.38
C ASP A 33 -8.06 15.34 2.22
N SER A 34 -7.78 16.16 1.19
CA SER A 34 -8.63 16.32 0.02
C SER A 34 -7.80 16.41 -1.28
N TYR A 35 -8.47 16.11 -2.39
CA TYR A 35 -7.86 16.27 -3.72
C TYR A 35 -7.65 17.75 -4.04
N GLU A 36 -8.58 18.61 -3.61
CA GLU A 36 -8.48 20.06 -3.80
C GLU A 36 -7.22 20.63 -3.13
N ASP A 37 -6.94 20.26 -1.87
CA ASP A 37 -5.73 20.73 -1.17
C ASP A 37 -4.45 20.27 -1.88
N ALA A 38 -4.44 19.02 -2.38
CA ALA A 38 -3.31 18.48 -3.14
C ALA A 38 -3.10 19.22 -4.46
N MET A 39 -4.19 19.60 -5.14
CA MET A 39 -4.16 20.35 -6.39
C MET A 39 -3.65 21.77 -6.20
N ASP A 40 -4.07 22.44 -5.12
CA ASP A 40 -3.60 23.79 -4.79
C ASP A 40 -2.08 23.80 -4.60
N ILE A 41 -1.51 22.79 -3.93
CA ILE A 41 -0.05 22.66 -3.79
C ILE A 41 0.62 22.29 -5.11
N LEU A 42 0.07 21.33 -5.87
CA LEU A 42 0.65 20.89 -7.14
C LEU A 42 0.88 22.07 -8.10
N GLN A 43 -0.08 23.00 -8.20
CA GLN A 43 0.00 24.17 -9.07
C GLN A 43 1.10 25.17 -8.67
N THR A 44 1.68 25.05 -7.47
CA THR A 44 2.81 25.89 -7.01
C THR A 44 4.18 25.30 -7.35
N ILE A 45 4.23 24.03 -7.77
CA ILE A 45 5.48 23.30 -8.00
C ILE A 45 5.97 23.50 -9.44
N GLU A 46 7.27 23.71 -9.62
CA GLU A 46 7.86 23.71 -10.96
C GLU A 46 7.83 22.30 -11.57
N ASN A 47 7.41 22.20 -12.84
CA ASN A 47 7.24 20.93 -13.56
C ASN A 47 6.10 20.05 -12.99
N ASP A 48 5.02 20.68 -12.54
CA ASP A 48 3.75 20.04 -12.14
C ASP A 48 3.23 19.01 -13.16
N GLU A 49 3.45 19.22 -14.47
CA GLU A 49 3.11 18.27 -15.54
C GLU A 49 3.74 16.86 -15.38
N THR A 50 4.78 16.74 -14.54
CA THR A 50 5.49 15.48 -14.28
C THR A 50 5.09 14.80 -12.97
N ILE A 51 4.06 15.34 -12.30
CA ILE A 51 3.61 14.93 -10.98
C ILE A 51 2.09 14.68 -11.04
N ASP A 52 1.68 13.52 -10.54
CA ASP A 52 0.27 13.15 -10.39
C ASP A 52 -0.16 13.20 -8.92
N ILE A 53 -1.42 13.55 -8.68
CA ILE A 53 -2.07 13.38 -7.39
C ILE A 53 -2.58 11.94 -7.31
N VAL A 54 -2.16 11.20 -6.29
CA VAL A 54 -2.56 9.81 -6.09
C VAL A 54 -3.27 9.63 -4.75
N GLU A 55 -4.31 8.81 -4.76
CA GLU A 55 -4.99 8.39 -3.54
C GLU A 55 -4.28 7.18 -2.90
N ILE A 56 -3.92 7.34 -1.64
CA ILE A 56 -3.35 6.30 -0.80
C ILE A 56 -4.50 5.53 -0.17
N THR A 57 -4.64 4.27 -0.56
CA THR A 57 -5.70 3.39 -0.08
C THR A 57 -5.13 2.20 0.68
N PRO A 58 -5.92 1.52 1.53
CA PRO A 58 -5.51 0.26 2.16
C PRO A 58 -5.12 -0.82 1.14
N LEU A 59 -5.63 -0.74 -0.09
CA LEU A 59 -5.30 -1.68 -1.16
C LEU A 59 -3.92 -1.38 -1.76
N SER A 60 -3.59 -0.10 -2.01
CA SER A 60 -2.31 0.31 -2.60
C SER A 60 -1.17 0.38 -1.57
N TYR A 61 -1.44 0.85 -0.35
CA TYR A 61 -0.44 1.04 0.71
C TYR A 61 -0.87 0.44 2.06
N PRO A 62 -1.11 -0.88 2.15
CA PRO A 62 -1.65 -1.52 3.35
C PRO A 62 -0.80 -1.31 4.62
N LYS A 63 0.53 -1.18 4.53
CA LYS A 63 1.38 -0.94 5.71
C LYS A 63 1.02 0.34 6.46
N TYR A 64 0.58 1.35 5.73
CA TYR A 64 0.18 2.63 6.29
C TYR A 64 -1.11 2.52 7.11
N PHE A 65 -2.02 1.62 6.72
CA PHE A 65 -3.31 1.43 7.39
C PHE A 65 -3.30 0.31 8.44
N PHE A 66 -2.28 -0.55 8.43
CA PHE A 66 -2.19 -1.73 9.27
C PHE A 66 -0.81 -1.81 9.93
N ASN A 67 -0.61 -1.08 11.03
CA ASN A 67 0.70 -0.96 11.70
C ASN A 67 1.34 -2.30 12.14
N SER A 68 0.53 -3.34 12.35
CA SER A 68 1.03 -4.70 12.66
C SER A 68 1.40 -5.53 11.42
N LEU A 69 1.18 -5.02 10.20
CA LEU A 69 1.55 -5.67 8.95
C LEU A 69 3.04 -5.45 8.69
N GLN A 70 3.83 -6.51 8.86
CA GLN A 70 5.27 -6.50 8.64
C GLN A 70 5.67 -7.38 7.44
N GLY A 71 6.88 -7.14 6.95
CA GLY A 71 7.46 -7.87 5.81
C GLY A 71 7.30 -7.16 4.46
N THR A 72 7.78 -7.78 3.40
CA THR A 72 7.63 -7.30 2.02
C THR A 72 6.27 -7.73 1.47
N ILE A 73 5.54 -6.79 0.88
CA ILE A 73 4.21 -7.05 0.31
C ILE A 73 4.37 -7.12 -1.20
N TYR A 74 3.91 -8.21 -1.80
CA TYR A 74 4.07 -8.46 -3.24
C TYR A 74 2.81 -8.18 -4.04
N THR A 75 1.65 -8.45 -3.44
CA THR A 75 0.36 -8.18 -4.06
C THR A 75 -0.71 -8.08 -2.98
N THR A 76 -1.76 -7.34 -3.31
CA THR A 76 -2.90 -7.06 -2.45
C THR A 76 -4.19 -7.29 -3.23
N ARG A 77 -5.24 -7.68 -2.52
CA ARG A 77 -6.60 -7.81 -3.05
C ARG A 77 -7.59 -7.48 -1.95
N GLN A 78 -8.67 -6.81 -2.31
CA GLN A 78 -9.80 -6.65 -1.40
C GLN A 78 -10.78 -7.81 -1.54
N VAL A 79 -11.20 -8.37 -0.41
CA VAL A 79 -12.25 -9.39 -0.29
C VAL A 79 -13.16 -8.96 0.86
N GLU A 80 -14.38 -8.54 0.55
CA GLU A 80 -15.30 -7.90 1.51
C GLU A 80 -14.62 -6.73 2.24
N ASP A 81 -14.71 -6.70 3.58
CA ASP A 81 -14.08 -5.73 4.47
C ASP A 81 -12.64 -6.11 4.84
N LYS A 82 -11.93 -6.87 3.98
CA LYS A 82 -10.57 -7.35 4.26
C LYS A 82 -9.63 -7.04 3.10
N ILE A 83 -8.42 -6.60 3.44
CA ILE A 83 -7.30 -6.53 2.51
C ILE A 83 -6.44 -7.77 2.72
N ILE A 84 -6.35 -8.58 1.67
CA ILE A 84 -5.57 -9.80 1.63
C ILE A 84 -4.24 -9.48 0.96
N CYS A 85 -3.13 -9.81 1.61
CA CYS A 85 -1.79 -9.51 1.10
C CYS A 85 -0.99 -10.80 0.97
N VAL A 86 -0.24 -10.94 -0.13
CA VAL A 86 0.89 -11.88 -0.18
C VAL A 86 2.09 -11.20 0.44
N VAL A 87 2.61 -11.79 1.52
CA VAL A 87 3.72 -11.22 2.28
C VAL A 87 4.89 -12.19 2.42
N GLU A 88 6.09 -11.65 2.33
CA GLU A 88 7.33 -12.29 2.81
C GLU A 88 7.69 -11.62 4.15
N PRO A 89 7.47 -12.27 5.31
CA PRO A 89 7.67 -11.65 6.63
C PRO A 89 9.07 -11.06 6.87
N PHE A 90 10.10 -11.71 6.35
CA PHE A 90 11.48 -11.24 6.32
C PHE A 90 12.20 -11.83 5.10
N ILE A 91 13.25 -11.17 4.62
CA ILE A 91 13.96 -11.55 3.40
C ILE A 91 14.42 -13.03 3.48
N GLY A 92 14.04 -13.82 2.47
CA GLY A 92 14.38 -15.24 2.36
C GLY A 92 13.45 -16.17 3.14
N SER A 93 12.36 -15.66 3.71
CA SER A 93 11.35 -16.47 4.40
C SER A 93 10.32 -17.06 3.44
N ASN A 94 9.55 -18.04 3.93
CA ASN A 94 8.40 -18.53 3.18
C ASN A 94 7.29 -17.47 3.14
N PHE A 95 6.68 -17.31 1.97
CA PHE A 95 5.52 -16.46 1.74
C PHE A 95 4.30 -16.92 2.54
N ARG A 96 3.47 -15.97 2.96
CA ARG A 96 2.23 -16.20 3.71
C ARG A 96 1.14 -15.25 3.20
N ILE A 97 -0.11 -15.60 3.47
CA ILE A 97 -1.23 -14.68 3.27
C ILE A 97 -1.43 -13.90 4.58
N ALA A 98 -1.41 -12.58 4.50
CA ALA A 98 -1.87 -11.69 5.56
C ALA A 98 -3.32 -11.29 5.29
N ILE A 99 -4.13 -11.31 6.34
CA ILE A 99 -5.54 -10.92 6.32
C ILE A 99 -5.66 -9.69 7.20
N CYS A 100 -5.98 -8.56 6.60
CA CYS A 100 -6.05 -7.27 7.27
C CYS A 100 -7.50 -6.79 7.28
N ASP A 101 -8.09 -6.66 8.46
CA ASP A 101 -9.51 -6.34 8.63
C ASP A 101 -9.71 -4.82 8.64
N LEU A 102 -10.48 -4.29 7.68
CA LEU A 102 -10.66 -2.84 7.48
C LEU A 102 -11.36 -2.14 8.66
N ASN A 103 -12.20 -2.88 9.40
CA ASN A 103 -13.00 -2.36 10.51
C ASN A 103 -12.20 -2.34 11.82
N THR A 104 -11.51 -3.44 12.14
CA THR A 104 -10.79 -3.64 13.40
C THR A 104 -9.31 -3.28 13.33
N LYS A 105 -8.78 -3.06 12.12
CA LYS A 105 -7.35 -2.86 11.82
C LYS A 105 -6.45 -4.03 12.24
N LYS A 106 -7.03 -5.19 12.58
CA LYS A 106 -6.28 -6.38 12.98
C LYS A 106 -5.66 -7.06 11.77
N VAL A 107 -4.43 -7.55 11.95
CA VAL A 107 -3.70 -8.32 10.95
C VAL A 107 -3.51 -9.75 11.46
N ARG A 108 -3.83 -10.74 10.63
CA ARG A 108 -3.56 -12.16 10.91
C ARG A 108 -2.85 -12.82 9.74
N LEU A 109 -1.77 -13.54 10.03
CA LEU A 109 -1.08 -14.38 9.03
C LEU A 109 -1.67 -15.78 9.01
N THR A 110 -1.84 -16.36 7.83
CA THR A 110 -2.22 -17.78 7.68
C THR A 110 -1.15 -18.71 8.21
N ASN A 111 -1.53 -19.85 8.78
CA ASN A 111 -0.55 -20.85 9.26
C ASN A 111 0.22 -21.51 8.11
N THR A 112 -0.41 -21.65 6.95
CA THR A 112 0.21 -22.17 5.73
C THR A 112 1.33 -21.25 5.27
N ARG A 113 2.44 -21.88 4.88
CA ARG A 113 3.66 -21.22 4.38
C ARG A 113 3.95 -21.74 2.98
N TYR A 114 4.31 -20.84 2.08
CA TYR A 114 4.56 -21.14 0.67
C TYR A 114 6.00 -20.83 0.33
N LYS A 115 6.67 -21.74 -0.40
CA LYS A 115 8.11 -21.60 -0.70
C LYS A 115 8.40 -20.55 -1.77
N SER A 116 7.42 -20.19 -2.58
CA SER A 116 7.56 -19.30 -3.73
C SER A 116 6.24 -18.61 -4.05
N ILE A 117 6.28 -17.54 -4.86
CA ILE A 117 5.09 -16.82 -5.33
C ILE A 117 4.15 -17.75 -6.14
N PRO A 118 4.61 -18.56 -7.12
CA PRO A 118 3.69 -19.45 -7.85
C PRO A 118 2.91 -20.42 -6.96
N ASN A 119 3.50 -20.83 -5.83
CA ASN A 119 2.85 -21.73 -4.90
C ASN A 119 1.72 -21.04 -4.10
N ILE A 120 1.79 -19.73 -3.88
CA ILE A 120 0.78 -18.97 -3.12
C ILE A 120 -0.31 -18.38 -4.01
N GLU A 121 -0.03 -18.15 -5.29
CA GLU A 121 -0.95 -17.52 -6.26
C GLU A 121 -2.34 -18.15 -6.23
N ASN A 122 -2.44 -19.48 -6.31
CA ASN A 122 -3.74 -20.15 -6.33
C ASN A 122 -4.51 -19.97 -5.01
N ALA A 123 -3.82 -20.02 -3.86
CA ALA A 123 -4.45 -19.81 -2.56
C ALA A 123 -4.90 -18.35 -2.36
N PHE A 124 -4.14 -17.41 -2.93
CA PHE A 124 -4.47 -15.99 -2.92
C PHE A 124 -5.63 -15.66 -3.87
N ALA A 125 -5.63 -16.22 -5.08
CA ALA A 125 -6.64 -16.01 -6.10
C ALA A 125 -8.01 -16.57 -5.71
N ASN A 126 -8.05 -17.67 -4.96
CA ASN A 126 -9.31 -18.26 -4.48
C ASN A 126 -9.61 -17.91 -3.01
N PHE A 127 -8.92 -16.91 -2.43
CA PHE A 127 -9.14 -16.52 -1.05
C PHE A 127 -10.56 -15.96 -0.89
N GLY A 128 -11.40 -16.64 -0.10
CA GLY A 128 -12.81 -16.28 0.11
C GLY A 128 -13.81 -17.05 -0.75
N ASP A 129 -13.36 -17.82 -1.73
CA ASP A 129 -14.25 -18.58 -2.63
C ASP A 129 -14.65 -19.96 -2.05
N THR A 130 -14.01 -20.37 -0.95
CA THR A 130 -14.43 -21.53 -0.16
C THR A 130 -15.39 -21.10 0.95
N GLU A 131 -16.64 -20.86 0.58
CA GLU A 131 -17.79 -21.05 1.48
C GLU A 131 -18.55 -22.33 1.08
#